data_AF-A0A813HVU2-F1
#
_entry.id   AF-A0A813HVU2-F1
#
_cell.length_a   1.000
_cell.length_b   1.000
_cell.length_c   1.000
_cell.angle_alpha   90.00
_cell.angle_beta   90.00
_cell.angle_gamma   90.00
#
_symmetry.space_group_name_H-M   'P 1'
#
loop_
_entity.id
_entity.type
_entity.pdbx_description
1 polymer ?
#
loop_
_entity_poly.entity_id
_entity_poly.type
_entity_poly.pdbx_seq_one_letter_code
_entity_poly.pdbx_strand_id
1 'polypeptide(L)'
;MAQTNITTGRCRQIRRGCRLKAEVLRSFRERAEEQQLEIKDLRSKLDSQQRQAEKKRKRDAEDQERQQRQLRTQLDACKRKVEVKGQRMREQLDAVKQNADAQQRGLRATIDTLREETAALAKDLQKATQAESASRMQLTQSLHQEESWRLGKQLEIPQLTPIDCPFLVASIENMMRATSHHGPNSRCSPMRQAKVLRVMKVHNVKLGQKYDSRRKQMLQDHADQGVSVGPLTPDVHPCLRLTIEHHFKWMHLEANLNECLLLHGSKRQNIAEIVNSGFEERLSRQGGLYGEGIYFAEESCKSFQYCDKDGGEVYMILSRVLLGDPHCAKGPLNQMKIPPKRHKCDATKGRHNSVVANVGIPNGRGPPALPVQEHREYVIFDGSQAYPEYVVVIQG
;
A
#
# COMPACT_ATOMS: atom_id res chain seq x y z
N MET A 1 -179.20 -68.04 -25.31
CA MET A 1 -179.37 -69.15 -24.36
C MET A 1 -178.03 -69.42 -23.69
N ALA A 2 -177.80 -69.46 -22.39
CA ALA A 2 -178.47 -69.07 -21.14
C ALA A 2 -177.36 -69.20 -20.06
N GLN A 3 -177.09 -68.16 -19.25
CA GLN A 3 -177.18 -68.14 -17.76
C GLN A 3 -176.31 -69.21 -17.04
N THR A 4 -175.48 -68.95 -16.03
CA THR A 4 -175.55 -68.01 -14.89
C THR A 4 -174.27 -68.14 -14.02
N ASN A 5 -173.95 -67.08 -13.25
CA ASN A 5 -173.32 -67.07 -11.90
C ASN A 5 -171.82 -67.42 -11.70
N ILE A 6 -171.02 -66.85 -10.78
CA ILE A 6 -171.09 -65.75 -9.80
C ILE A 6 -169.64 -65.58 -9.24
N THR A 7 -169.17 -64.34 -9.20
CA THR A 7 -168.22 -63.65 -8.27
C THR A 7 -166.95 -64.29 -7.66
N THR A 8 -165.97 -63.38 -7.51
CA THR A 8 -164.93 -63.22 -6.45
C THR A 8 -163.48 -63.64 -6.77
N GLY A 9 -162.54 -62.70 -6.64
CA GLY A 9 -161.11 -63.05 -6.50
C GLY A 9 -160.04 -62.04 -6.93
N ARG A 10 -160.38 -60.91 -7.55
CA ARG A 10 -159.49 -59.76 -7.83
C ARG A 10 -158.98 -59.12 -6.50
N CYS A 11 -158.04 -59.75 -5.78
CA CYS A 11 -157.41 -59.11 -4.59
C CYS A 11 -156.09 -59.75 -4.09
N ARG A 12 -155.63 -60.89 -4.62
CA ARG A 12 -154.45 -61.59 -4.05
C ARG A 12 -153.10 -61.33 -4.74
N GLN A 13 -153.06 -60.73 -5.94
CA GLN A 13 -151.82 -60.53 -6.70
C GLN A 13 -151.06 -59.24 -6.36
N ILE A 14 -151.69 -58.23 -5.73
CA ILE A 14 -151.05 -56.94 -5.38
C ILE A 14 -150.48 -56.93 -3.95
N ARG A 15 -151.01 -57.74 -3.03
CA ARG A 15 -150.55 -57.78 -1.61
C ARG A 15 -149.21 -58.51 -1.38
N ARG A 16 -148.75 -59.36 -2.31
CA ARG A 16 -147.43 -60.03 -2.20
C ARG A 16 -146.25 -59.13 -2.59
N GLY A 17 -146.44 -58.21 -3.55
CA GLY A 17 -145.39 -57.28 -3.99
C GLY A 17 -145.04 -56.19 -2.98
N CYS A 18 -146.02 -55.71 -2.19
CA CYS A 18 -145.77 -54.69 -1.15
C CYS A 18 -145.05 -55.24 0.09
N ARG A 19 -145.14 -56.54 0.40
CA ARG A 19 -144.41 -57.16 1.54
C ARG A 19 -142.92 -57.32 1.23
N LEU A 20 -142.56 -57.78 0.02
CA LEU A 20 -141.16 -57.89 -0.42
C LEU A 20 -140.45 -56.53 -0.52
N LYS A 21 -141.14 -55.47 -0.98
CA LYS A 21 -140.56 -54.12 -1.04
C LYS A 21 -140.26 -53.53 0.35
N ALA A 22 -141.09 -53.84 1.36
CA ALA A 22 -140.89 -53.36 2.72
C ALA A 22 -139.73 -54.10 3.45
N GLU A 23 -139.51 -55.38 3.16
CA GLU A 23 -138.37 -56.16 3.68
C GLU A 23 -137.04 -55.72 3.08
N VAL A 24 -137.00 -55.49 1.76
CA VAL A 24 -135.79 -55.02 1.08
C VAL A 24 -135.39 -53.63 1.56
N LEU A 25 -136.35 -52.70 1.70
CA LEU A 25 -136.06 -51.35 2.21
C LEU A 25 -135.57 -51.35 3.67
N ARG A 26 -136.04 -52.27 4.52
CA ARG A 26 -135.56 -52.41 5.90
C ARG A 26 -134.11 -52.92 5.94
N SER A 27 -133.79 -53.91 5.11
CA SER A 27 -132.43 -54.42 4.93
C SER A 27 -131.45 -53.38 4.37
N PHE A 28 -131.90 -52.49 3.47
CA PHE A 28 -131.09 -51.37 2.99
C PHE A 28 -130.88 -50.30 4.06
N ARG A 29 -131.87 -50.05 4.94
CA ARG A 29 -131.75 -49.09 6.04
C ARG A 29 -130.80 -49.58 7.12
N GLU A 30 -130.90 -50.84 7.50
CA GLU A 30 -129.98 -51.49 8.46
C GLU A 30 -128.54 -51.50 7.92
N ARG A 31 -128.34 -51.85 6.64
CA ARG A 31 -127.02 -51.75 6.00
C ARG A 31 -126.50 -50.32 5.90
N ALA A 32 -127.38 -49.34 5.66
CA ALA A 32 -126.99 -47.93 5.63
C ALA A 32 -126.60 -47.40 7.01
N GLU A 33 -127.26 -47.85 8.08
CA GLU A 33 -126.91 -47.52 9.47
C GLU A 33 -125.61 -48.21 9.92
N GLU A 34 -125.41 -49.49 9.56
CA GLU A 34 -124.12 -50.19 9.75
C GLU A 34 -122.98 -49.49 9.01
N GLN A 35 -123.19 -49.12 7.75
CA GLN A 35 -122.20 -48.36 6.97
C GLN A 35 -121.92 -46.98 7.57
N GLN A 36 -122.93 -46.29 8.13
CA GLN A 36 -122.70 -45.02 8.82
C GLN A 36 -121.91 -45.19 10.11
N LEU A 37 -122.16 -46.25 10.87
CA LEU A 37 -121.40 -46.56 12.08
C LEU A 37 -119.94 -46.90 11.74
N GLU A 38 -119.73 -47.69 10.68
CA GLU A 38 -118.42 -48.08 10.17
C GLU A 38 -117.63 -46.87 9.63
N ILE A 39 -118.29 -45.96 8.89
CA ILE A 39 -117.68 -44.69 8.45
C ILE A 39 -117.29 -43.82 9.65
N LYS A 40 -118.11 -43.79 10.71
CA LYS A 40 -117.82 -42.99 11.91
C LYS A 40 -116.62 -43.56 12.69
N ASP A 41 -116.53 -44.89 12.81
CA ASP A 41 -115.38 -45.57 13.42
C ASP A 41 -114.10 -45.38 12.57
N LEU A 42 -114.19 -45.53 11.25
CA LEU A 42 -113.07 -45.28 10.34
C LEU A 42 -112.58 -43.82 10.39
N ARG A 43 -113.48 -42.84 10.50
CA ARG A 43 -113.11 -41.42 10.69
C ARG A 43 -112.40 -41.20 12.03
N SER A 44 -112.89 -41.81 13.11
CA SER A 44 -112.24 -41.72 14.42
C SER A 44 -110.83 -42.34 14.41
N LYS A 45 -110.68 -43.50 13.76
CA LYS A 45 -109.38 -44.15 13.54
C LYS A 45 -108.46 -43.27 12.70
N LEU A 46 -108.96 -42.67 11.61
CA LEU A 46 -108.18 -41.76 10.77
C LEU A 46 -107.70 -40.52 11.54
N ASP A 47 -108.58 -39.88 12.32
CA ASP A 47 -108.21 -38.73 13.16
C ASP A 47 -107.16 -39.10 14.21
N SER A 48 -107.29 -40.28 14.82
CA SER A 48 -106.31 -40.79 15.78
C SER A 48 -104.94 -41.05 15.14
N GLN A 49 -104.92 -41.61 13.92
CA GLN A 49 -103.71 -41.82 13.13
C GLN A 49 -103.09 -40.51 12.69
N GLN A 50 -103.89 -39.53 12.27
CA GLN A 50 -103.41 -38.20 11.90
C GLN A 50 -102.79 -37.47 13.09
N ARG A 51 -103.43 -37.50 14.26
CA ARG A 51 -102.87 -36.92 15.50
C ARG A 51 -101.59 -37.62 15.95
N GLN A 52 -101.50 -38.94 15.80
CA GLN A 52 -100.28 -39.69 16.09
C GLN A 52 -99.18 -39.35 15.09
N ALA A 53 -99.49 -39.25 13.80
CA ALA A 53 -98.54 -38.87 12.75
C ALA A 53 -98.03 -37.44 12.94
N GLU A 54 -98.90 -36.51 13.33
CA GLU A 54 -98.52 -35.11 13.60
C GLU A 54 -97.64 -34.99 14.84
N LYS A 55 -97.99 -35.68 15.94
CA LYS A 55 -97.12 -35.76 17.13
C LYS A 55 -95.77 -36.38 16.81
N LYS A 56 -95.73 -37.42 15.98
CA LYS A 56 -94.48 -38.04 15.52
C LYS A 56 -93.65 -37.06 14.69
N ARG A 57 -94.25 -36.40 13.69
CA ARG A 57 -93.58 -35.36 12.88
C ARG A 57 -93.02 -34.22 13.72
N LYS A 58 -93.76 -33.77 14.73
CA LYS A 58 -93.30 -32.70 15.63
C LYS A 58 -92.10 -33.15 16.48
N ARG A 59 -92.12 -34.38 17.00
CA ARG A 59 -90.96 -34.98 17.71
C ARG A 59 -89.76 -35.15 16.78
N ASP A 60 -89.97 -35.70 15.59
CA ASP A 60 -88.91 -35.89 14.59
C ASP A 60 -88.29 -34.53 14.18
N ALA A 61 -89.10 -33.48 14.05
CA ALA A 61 -88.62 -32.12 13.76
C ALA A 61 -87.84 -31.51 14.92
N GLU A 62 -88.31 -31.66 16.17
CA GLU A 62 -87.60 -31.21 17.37
C GLU A 62 -86.27 -31.96 17.56
N ASP A 63 -86.24 -33.27 17.28
CA ASP A 63 -85.03 -34.10 17.34
C ASP A 63 -84.05 -33.73 16.22
N GLN A 64 -84.53 -33.48 14.99
CA GLN A 64 -83.71 -32.95 13.90
C GLN A 64 -83.13 -31.58 14.23
N GLU A 65 -83.91 -30.69 14.84
CA GLU A 65 -83.43 -29.37 15.25
C GLU A 65 -82.36 -29.48 16.36
N ARG A 66 -82.57 -30.36 17.35
CA ARG A 66 -81.56 -30.67 18.39
C ARG A 66 -80.27 -31.21 17.76
N GLN A 67 -80.38 -32.16 16.83
CA GLN A 67 -79.23 -32.75 16.15
C GLN A 67 -78.50 -31.70 15.30
N GLN A 68 -79.22 -30.84 14.57
CA GLN A 68 -78.63 -29.72 13.83
C GLN A 68 -77.92 -28.72 14.74
N ARG A 69 -78.53 -28.36 15.89
CA ARG A 69 -77.89 -27.47 16.87
C ARG A 69 -76.61 -28.09 17.43
N GLN A 70 -76.63 -29.39 17.75
CA GLN A 70 -75.45 -30.11 18.24
C GLN A 70 -74.32 -30.15 17.20
N LEU A 71 -74.64 -30.47 15.93
CA LEU A 71 -73.69 -30.47 14.82
C LEU A 71 -73.11 -29.07 14.57
N ARG A 72 -73.92 -28.00 14.63
CA ARG A 72 -73.45 -26.61 14.51
C ARG A 72 -72.46 -26.26 15.61
N THR A 73 -72.78 -26.59 16.87
CA THR A 73 -71.87 -26.35 18.00
C THR A 73 -70.55 -27.13 17.85
N GLN A 74 -70.61 -28.39 17.39
CA GLN A 74 -69.41 -29.19 17.12
C GLN A 74 -68.57 -28.60 15.97
N LEU A 75 -69.23 -28.15 14.90
CA LEU A 75 -68.57 -27.50 13.76
C LEU A 75 -67.88 -26.21 14.19
N ASP A 76 -68.54 -25.35 14.98
CA ASP A 76 -67.98 -24.10 15.47
C ASP A 76 -66.80 -24.36 16.42
N ALA A 77 -66.90 -25.37 17.29
CA ALA A 77 -65.79 -25.80 18.13
C ALA A 77 -64.60 -26.32 17.31
N CYS A 78 -64.87 -27.07 16.23
CA CYS A 78 -63.82 -27.55 15.32
C CYS A 78 -63.15 -26.40 14.56
N LYS A 79 -63.94 -25.45 14.02
CA LYS A 79 -63.45 -24.24 13.35
C LYS A 79 -62.54 -23.43 14.26
N ARG A 80 -62.96 -23.14 15.51
CA ARG A 80 -62.11 -22.43 16.48
C ARG A 80 -60.81 -23.15 16.75
N LYS A 81 -60.83 -24.48 16.90
CA LYS A 81 -59.59 -25.28 17.09
C LYS A 81 -58.65 -25.19 15.88
N VAL A 82 -59.19 -25.22 14.66
CA VAL A 82 -58.42 -25.07 13.42
C VAL A 82 -57.85 -23.65 13.31
N GLU A 83 -58.63 -22.62 13.62
CA GLU A 83 -58.19 -21.22 13.62
C GLU A 83 -57.04 -20.98 14.59
N VAL A 84 -57.17 -21.44 15.85
CA VAL A 84 -56.13 -21.31 16.88
C VAL A 84 -54.87 -22.07 16.48
N LYS A 85 -55.00 -23.30 15.95
CA LYS A 85 -53.84 -24.04 15.43
C LYS A 85 -53.19 -23.33 14.24
N GLY A 86 -53.98 -22.78 13.33
CA GLY A 86 -53.51 -22.02 12.18
C GLY A 86 -52.79 -20.74 12.60
N GLN A 87 -53.29 -20.03 13.61
CA GLN A 87 -52.64 -18.85 14.17
C GLN A 87 -51.31 -19.21 14.83
N ARG A 88 -51.29 -20.23 15.69
CA ARG A 88 -50.04 -20.70 16.34
C ARG A 88 -48.98 -21.12 15.32
N MET A 89 -49.38 -21.81 14.24
CA MET A 89 -48.47 -22.23 13.19
C MET A 89 -47.92 -21.04 12.40
N ARG A 90 -48.73 -20.00 12.14
CA ARG A 90 -48.26 -18.75 11.53
C ARG A 90 -47.25 -18.02 12.43
N GLU A 91 -47.53 -17.89 13.72
CA GLU A 91 -46.62 -17.28 14.68
C GLU A 91 -45.27 -18.03 14.76
N GLN A 92 -45.31 -19.37 14.75
CA GLN A 92 -44.10 -20.19 14.69
C GLN A 92 -43.33 -19.99 13.38
N LEU A 93 -44.03 -19.94 12.25
CA LEU A 93 -43.40 -19.69 10.94
C LEU A 93 -42.74 -18.31 10.88
N ASP A 94 -43.41 -17.28 11.42
CA ASP A 94 -42.89 -15.92 11.46
C ASP A 94 -41.66 -15.82 12.37
N ALA A 95 -41.65 -16.50 13.52
CA ALA A 95 -40.48 -16.57 14.39
C ALA A 95 -39.29 -17.26 13.70
N VAL A 96 -39.52 -18.37 12.98
CA VAL A 96 -38.47 -19.06 12.22
C VAL A 96 -37.92 -18.16 11.10
N LYS A 97 -38.79 -17.47 10.36
CA LYS A 97 -38.37 -16.52 9.31
C LYS A 97 -37.54 -15.38 9.87
N GLN A 98 -37.98 -14.77 10.97
CA GLN A 98 -37.24 -13.68 11.61
C GLN A 98 -35.84 -14.12 12.07
N ASN A 99 -35.72 -15.33 12.61
CA ASN A 99 -34.42 -15.89 12.99
C ASN A 99 -33.53 -16.16 11.77
N ALA A 100 -34.08 -16.74 10.71
CA ALA A 100 -33.36 -16.98 9.46
C ALA A 100 -32.88 -15.67 8.82
N ASP A 101 -33.72 -14.63 8.80
CA ASP A 101 -33.37 -13.30 8.29
C ASP A 101 -32.28 -12.65 9.15
N ALA A 102 -32.34 -12.79 10.48
CA ALA A 102 -31.31 -12.29 11.39
C ALA A 102 -29.96 -12.98 11.16
N GLN A 103 -29.96 -14.32 11.02
CA GLN A 103 -28.77 -15.08 10.68
C GLN A 103 -28.20 -14.66 9.32
N GLN A 104 -29.06 -14.53 8.30
CA GLN A 104 -28.64 -14.11 6.97
C GLN A 104 -28.02 -12.70 6.97
N ARG A 105 -28.57 -11.76 7.74
CA ARG A 105 -27.95 -10.43 7.93
C ARG A 105 -26.59 -10.52 8.61
N GLY A 106 -26.48 -11.36 9.65
CA GLY A 106 -25.21 -11.61 10.34
C GLY A 106 -24.13 -12.16 9.40
N LEU A 107 -24.46 -13.20 8.62
CA LEU A 107 -23.53 -13.77 7.64
C LEU A 107 -23.11 -12.76 6.58
N ARG A 108 -24.04 -11.94 6.07
CA ARG A 108 -23.72 -10.89 5.09
C ARG A 108 -22.74 -9.87 5.66
N ALA A 109 -22.96 -9.39 6.88
CA ALA A 109 -22.04 -8.47 7.54
C ALA A 109 -20.64 -9.08 7.68
N THR A 110 -20.53 -10.35 8.11
CA THR A 110 -19.23 -11.04 8.18
C THR A 110 -18.56 -11.17 6.81
N ILE A 111 -19.31 -11.49 5.76
CA ILE A 111 -18.77 -11.57 4.39
C ILE A 111 -18.22 -10.22 3.94
N ASP A 112 -18.93 -9.13 4.23
CA ASP A 112 -18.50 -7.78 3.85
C ASP A 112 -17.23 -7.37 4.61
N THR A 113 -17.16 -7.65 5.92
CA THR A 113 -15.92 -7.45 6.70
C THR A 113 -14.74 -8.25 6.15
N LEU A 114 -14.92 -9.54 5.86
CA LEU A 114 -13.86 -10.37 5.29
C LEU A 114 -13.41 -9.89 3.91
N ARG A 115 -14.32 -9.34 3.09
CA ARG A 115 -13.97 -8.75 1.79
C ARG A 115 -13.11 -7.49 1.95
N GLU A 116 -13.42 -6.64 2.92
CA GLU A 116 -12.61 -5.45 3.22
C GLU A 116 -11.20 -5.84 3.71
N GLU A 117 -11.11 -6.80 4.64
CA GLU A 117 -9.84 -7.30 5.16
C GLU A 117 -8.98 -7.95 4.07
N THR A 118 -9.58 -8.79 3.21
CA THR A 118 -8.86 -9.42 2.09
C THR A 118 -8.40 -8.40 1.05
N ALA A 119 -9.18 -7.36 0.77
CA ALA A 119 -8.76 -6.27 -0.12
C ALA A 119 -7.59 -5.46 0.47
N ALA A 120 -7.62 -5.19 1.78
CA ALA A 120 -6.50 -4.53 2.47
C ALA A 120 -5.23 -5.38 2.41
N LEU A 121 -5.34 -6.68 2.73
CA LEU A 121 -4.22 -7.62 2.70
C LEU A 121 -3.64 -7.77 1.29
N ALA A 122 -4.47 -7.82 0.25
CA ALA A 122 -4.01 -7.87 -1.14
C ALA A 122 -3.20 -6.61 -1.51
N LYS A 123 -3.62 -5.44 -1.03
CA LYS A 123 -2.93 -4.16 -1.26
C LYS A 123 -1.57 -4.13 -0.56
N ASP A 124 -1.48 -4.66 0.65
CA ASP A 124 -0.23 -4.74 1.40
C ASP A 124 0.72 -5.80 0.83
N LEU A 125 0.19 -6.94 0.37
CA LEU A 125 0.97 -7.94 -0.37
C LEU A 125 1.57 -7.33 -1.65
N GLN A 126 0.78 -6.58 -2.42
CA GLN A 126 1.27 -5.89 -3.62
C GLN A 126 2.42 -4.92 -3.31
N LYS A 127 2.29 -4.10 -2.25
CA LYS A 127 3.36 -3.18 -1.82
C LYS A 127 4.61 -3.95 -1.39
N ALA A 128 4.45 -5.04 -0.64
CA ALA A 128 5.57 -5.88 -0.20
C ALA A 128 6.31 -6.51 -1.40
N THR A 129 5.58 -7.08 -2.37
CA THR A 129 6.17 -7.64 -3.59
C THR A 129 6.90 -6.59 -4.42
N GLN A 130 6.34 -5.37 -4.54
CA GLN A 130 7.00 -4.26 -5.22
C GLN A 130 8.30 -3.86 -4.51
N ALA A 131 8.27 -3.70 -3.18
CA ALA A 131 9.44 -3.39 -2.38
C ALA A 131 10.53 -4.47 -2.48
N GLU A 132 10.15 -5.75 -2.45
CA GLU A 132 11.06 -6.88 -2.64
C GLU A 132 11.70 -6.86 -4.05
N SER A 133 10.90 -6.63 -5.09
CA SER A 133 11.40 -6.57 -6.47
C SER A 133 12.41 -5.42 -6.67
N ALA A 134 12.14 -4.25 -6.07
CA ALA A 134 13.05 -3.11 -6.07
C ALA A 134 14.35 -3.43 -5.33
N SER A 135 14.24 -4.06 -4.15
CA SER A 135 15.40 -4.46 -3.33
C SER A 135 16.28 -5.49 -4.06
N ARG A 136 15.65 -6.45 -4.75
CA ARG A 136 16.36 -7.46 -5.56
C ARG A 136 17.09 -6.83 -6.74
N MET A 137 16.43 -5.90 -7.45
CA MET A 137 17.05 -5.17 -8.55
C MET A 137 18.25 -4.35 -8.06
N GLN A 138 18.12 -3.66 -6.92
CA GLN A 138 19.22 -2.91 -6.30
C GLN A 138 20.39 -3.85 -5.94
N LEU A 139 20.12 -5.00 -5.32
CA LEU A 139 21.15 -5.99 -4.99
C LEU A 139 21.85 -6.52 -6.24
N THR A 140 21.12 -6.87 -7.30
CA THR A 140 21.70 -7.31 -8.58
C THR A 140 22.60 -6.25 -9.18
N GLN A 141 22.19 -4.98 -9.15
CA GLN A 141 23.03 -3.87 -9.61
C GLN A 141 24.30 -3.73 -8.78
N SER A 142 24.20 -3.79 -7.45
CA SER A 142 25.37 -3.74 -6.56
C SER A 142 26.34 -4.90 -6.80
N LEU A 143 25.85 -6.12 -6.97
CA LEU A 143 26.70 -7.29 -7.28
C LEU A 143 27.39 -7.14 -8.64
N HIS A 144 26.70 -6.60 -9.64
CA HIS A 144 27.29 -6.35 -10.95
C HIS A 144 28.40 -5.30 -10.89
N GLN A 145 28.24 -4.26 -10.07
CA GLN A 145 29.28 -3.28 -9.81
C GLN A 145 30.50 -3.91 -9.11
N GLU A 146 30.29 -4.71 -8.06
CA GLU A 146 31.39 -5.42 -7.38
C GLU A 146 32.15 -6.35 -8.35
N GLU A 147 31.43 -7.05 -9.23
CA GLU A 147 32.06 -7.91 -10.24
C GLU A 147 32.83 -7.12 -11.30
N SER A 148 32.33 -5.96 -11.72
CA SER A 148 33.01 -5.00 -12.60
C SER A 148 34.37 -4.59 -12.04
N TRP A 149 34.44 -4.26 -10.74
CA TRP A 149 35.71 -4.01 -10.03
C TRP A 149 36.60 -5.24 -9.99
N ARG A 150 36.06 -6.40 -9.60
CA ARG A 150 36.81 -7.68 -9.48
C ARG A 150 37.48 -8.08 -10.79
N LEU A 151 36.80 -7.89 -11.92
CA LEU A 151 37.29 -8.23 -13.25
C LEU A 151 38.09 -7.09 -13.91
N GLY A 152 38.11 -5.91 -13.29
CA GLY A 152 38.72 -4.72 -13.90
C GLY A 152 38.02 -4.28 -15.19
N LYS A 153 36.74 -4.61 -15.37
CA LYS A 153 35.96 -4.32 -16.58
C LYS A 153 34.94 -3.24 -16.29
N GLN A 154 35.12 -2.08 -16.91
CA GLN A 154 34.21 -0.94 -16.79
C GLN A 154 32.82 -1.26 -17.36
N LEU A 155 31.78 -0.91 -16.59
CA LEU A 155 30.40 -0.86 -17.07
C LEU A 155 30.26 0.11 -18.25
N GLU A 156 29.30 -0.10 -19.14
CA GLU A 156 29.09 0.72 -20.35
C GLU A 156 29.15 2.23 -20.08
N ILE A 157 28.66 2.68 -18.92
CA ILE A 157 28.74 4.06 -18.45
C ILE A 157 29.20 4.06 -16.98
N PRO A 158 30.12 4.95 -16.58
CA PRO A 158 30.42 5.19 -15.17
C PRO A 158 29.14 5.56 -14.39
N GLN A 159 28.93 4.90 -13.25
CA GLN A 159 27.68 5.06 -12.50
C GLN A 159 27.89 5.91 -11.25
N LEU A 160 26.98 6.85 -11.03
CA LEU A 160 26.77 7.47 -9.72
C LEU A 160 25.70 6.67 -9.00
N THR A 161 26.09 5.98 -7.93
CA THR A 161 25.16 5.17 -7.14
C THR A 161 24.84 5.90 -5.85
N PRO A 162 23.58 6.31 -5.60
CA PRO A 162 23.19 6.88 -4.33
C PRO A 162 23.50 5.91 -3.19
N ILE A 163 24.11 6.41 -2.12
CA ILE A 163 24.35 5.63 -0.91
C ILE A 163 23.16 5.85 0.02
N ASP A 164 22.34 4.81 0.18
CA ASP A 164 21.24 4.81 1.14
C ASP A 164 21.75 4.51 2.55
N CYS A 165 22.43 5.48 3.14
CA CYS A 165 22.93 5.41 4.51
C CYS A 165 22.75 6.77 5.20
N PRO A 166 21.64 6.96 5.95
CA PRO A 166 21.37 8.22 6.64
C PRO A 166 22.50 8.66 7.59
N PHE A 167 23.18 7.68 8.22
CA PHE A 167 24.32 7.95 9.09
C PHE A 167 25.51 8.56 8.33
N LEU A 168 25.82 8.07 7.13
CA LEU A 168 26.88 8.63 6.31
C LEU A 168 26.54 10.06 5.86
N VAL A 169 25.29 10.29 5.43
CA VAL A 169 24.80 11.62 5.04
C VAL A 169 24.97 12.62 6.19
N ALA A 170 24.54 12.26 7.40
CA ALA A 170 24.68 13.10 8.58
C ALA A 170 26.16 13.33 8.96
N SER A 171 27.01 12.31 8.82
CA SER A 171 28.45 12.42 9.11
C SER A 171 29.16 13.36 8.14
N ILE A 172 28.89 13.23 6.84
CA ILE A 172 29.44 14.14 5.82
C ILE A 172 28.91 15.56 6.01
N GLU A 173 27.64 15.73 6.39
CA GLU A 173 27.08 17.03 6.74
C GLU A 173 27.83 17.69 7.90
N ASN A 174 28.06 16.96 8.99
CA ASN A 174 28.82 17.44 10.14
C ASN A 174 30.27 17.76 9.76
N MET A 175 30.91 16.92 8.95
CA MET A 175 32.27 17.16 8.43
C MET A 175 32.32 18.44 7.58
N MET A 176 31.34 18.67 6.70
CA MET A 176 31.25 19.89 5.90
C MET A 176 31.05 21.13 6.77
N ARG A 177 30.18 21.08 7.79
CA ARG A 177 29.97 22.21 8.70
C ARG A 177 31.21 22.51 9.53
N ALA A 178 31.87 21.47 10.07
CA ALA A 178 33.04 21.60 10.91
C ALA A 178 34.27 22.12 10.15
N THR A 179 34.42 21.73 8.89
CA THR A 179 35.52 22.19 8.00
C THR A 179 35.24 23.56 7.38
N SER A 180 34.15 24.23 7.74
CA SER A 180 33.89 25.61 7.32
C SER A 180 34.64 26.59 8.24
N HIS A 181 35.21 27.67 7.69
CA HIS A 181 35.86 28.69 8.51
C HIS A 181 34.88 29.46 9.42
N HIS A 182 35.32 29.71 10.66
CA HIS A 182 34.57 30.40 11.71
C HIS A 182 35.18 31.79 12.03
N GLY A 183 35.15 32.70 11.06
CA GLY A 183 35.49 34.12 11.27
C GLY A 183 34.26 35.06 11.19
N PRO A 184 34.23 36.17 11.94
CA PRO A 184 33.23 37.23 11.74
C PRO A 184 33.35 37.79 10.30
N ASN A 185 32.22 37.99 9.61
CA ASN A 185 32.14 38.44 8.20
C ASN A 185 32.84 37.54 7.15
N SER A 186 33.12 36.28 7.47
CA SER A 186 33.73 35.36 6.51
C SER A 186 32.77 35.00 5.36
N ARG A 187 33.28 35.00 4.11
CA ARG A 187 32.59 34.48 2.91
C ARG A 187 32.21 32.99 3.01
N CYS A 188 32.63 32.34 4.09
CA CYS A 188 32.44 30.94 4.40
C CYS A 188 31.14 30.65 5.15
N SER A 189 30.33 31.67 5.49
CA SER A 189 29.09 31.48 6.25
C SER A 189 28.10 30.45 5.69
N PRO A 190 27.93 30.26 4.36
CA PRO A 190 26.94 29.31 3.85
C PRO A 190 27.22 27.87 4.30
N MET A 191 28.49 27.46 4.33
CA MET A 191 28.85 26.07 4.65
C MET A 191 28.73 25.73 6.14
N ARG A 192 28.58 26.72 7.03
CA ARG A 192 28.30 26.47 8.46
C ARG A 192 26.92 25.84 8.67
N GLN A 193 26.00 26.09 7.74
CA GLN A 193 24.64 25.55 7.75
C GLN A 193 24.42 24.58 6.59
N ALA A 194 25.51 24.04 6.02
CA ALA A 194 25.43 23.08 4.91
C ALA A 194 24.41 21.99 5.23
N LYS A 195 23.57 21.66 4.25
CA LYS A 195 22.62 20.56 4.33
C LYS A 195 22.91 19.56 3.23
N VAL A 196 23.28 18.34 3.58
CA VAL A 196 23.57 17.30 2.60
C VAL A 196 22.26 16.62 2.20
N LEU A 197 21.97 16.61 0.90
CA LEU A 197 20.77 16.00 0.34
C LEU A 197 21.02 14.53 -0.03
N ARG A 198 22.17 14.25 -0.64
CA ARG A 198 22.58 12.89 -1.03
C ARG A 198 24.08 12.77 -1.18
N VAL A 199 24.57 11.56 -0.96
CA VAL A 199 25.96 11.17 -1.20
C VAL A 199 25.91 10.04 -2.23
N MET A 200 26.65 10.21 -3.33
CA MET A 200 26.66 9.26 -4.43
C MET A 200 28.07 8.72 -4.60
N LYS A 201 28.23 7.39 -4.60
CA LYS A 201 29.50 6.74 -4.89
C LYS A 201 29.77 6.77 -6.39
N VAL A 202 30.99 7.11 -6.76
CA VAL A 202 31.47 7.03 -8.13
C VAL A 202 31.94 5.61 -8.40
N HIS A 203 31.35 4.98 -9.41
CA HIS A 203 31.76 3.67 -9.92
C HIS A 203 32.45 3.85 -11.28
N ASN A 204 33.77 4.05 -11.24
CA ASN A 204 34.59 4.16 -12.45
C ASN A 204 35.88 3.33 -12.31
N VAL A 205 35.81 2.08 -12.78
CA VAL A 205 36.90 1.11 -12.73
C VAL A 205 38.13 1.58 -13.50
N LYS A 206 37.95 2.23 -14.66
CA LYS A 206 39.06 2.74 -15.46
C LYS A 206 39.83 3.83 -14.72
N LEU A 207 39.12 4.78 -14.10
CA LEU A 207 39.75 5.83 -13.29
C LEU A 207 40.41 5.25 -12.04
N GLY A 208 39.77 4.28 -11.38
CA GLY A 208 40.36 3.58 -10.24
C GLY A 208 41.67 2.87 -10.62
N GLN A 209 41.70 2.16 -11.75
CA GLN A 209 42.92 1.53 -12.26
C GLN A 209 44.02 2.55 -12.61
N LYS A 210 43.65 3.69 -13.22
CA LYS A 210 44.59 4.78 -13.54
C LYS A 210 45.19 5.35 -12.26
N TYR A 211 44.36 5.59 -11.26
CA TYR A 211 44.76 6.07 -9.93
C TYR A 211 45.68 5.07 -9.21
N ASP A 212 45.31 3.79 -9.15
CA ASP A 212 46.12 2.75 -8.50
C ASP A 212 47.45 2.53 -9.22
N SER A 213 47.46 2.64 -10.55
CA SER A 213 48.71 2.59 -11.33
C SER A 213 49.60 3.79 -11.00
N ARG A 214 49.02 5.00 -10.89
CA ARG A 214 49.77 6.20 -10.49
C ARG A 214 50.32 6.09 -9.07
N ARG A 215 49.53 5.54 -8.14
CA ARG A 215 49.93 5.26 -6.75
C ARG A 215 51.17 4.37 -6.69
N LYS A 216 51.14 3.23 -7.39
CA LYS A 216 52.28 2.30 -7.48
C LYS A 216 53.50 2.94 -8.13
N GLN A 217 53.29 3.68 -9.23
CA GLN A 217 54.36 4.39 -9.91
C GLN A 217 55.02 5.42 -8.98
N MET A 218 54.23 6.21 -8.25
CA MET A 218 54.76 7.24 -7.35
C MET A 218 55.58 6.64 -6.20
N LEU A 219 55.16 5.50 -5.64
CA LEU A 219 55.96 4.75 -4.65
C LEU A 219 57.30 4.30 -5.23
N GLN A 220 57.29 3.76 -6.45
CA GLN A 220 58.51 3.33 -7.13
C GLN A 220 59.43 4.52 -7.42
N ASP A 221 58.88 5.62 -7.96
CA ASP A 221 59.61 6.86 -8.24
C ASP A 221 60.29 7.39 -6.96
N HIS A 222 59.61 7.33 -5.80
CA HIS A 222 60.18 7.72 -4.52
C HIS A 222 61.31 6.81 -4.08
N ALA A 223 61.14 5.49 -4.21
CA ALA A 223 62.18 4.52 -3.87
C ALA A 223 63.44 4.72 -4.73
N ASP A 224 63.27 4.87 -6.05
CA ASP A 224 64.37 5.04 -7.00
C ASP A 224 65.13 6.36 -6.77
N GLN A 225 64.44 7.41 -6.35
CA GLN A 225 65.01 8.73 -6.09
C GLN A 225 65.49 8.92 -4.65
N GLY A 226 65.31 7.92 -3.78
CA GLY A 226 65.63 8.03 -2.35
C GLY A 226 64.81 9.10 -1.63
N VAL A 227 63.58 9.33 -2.06
CA VAL A 227 62.65 10.28 -1.46
C VAL A 227 61.97 9.63 -0.26
N SER A 228 62.15 10.23 0.91
CA SER A 228 61.37 9.90 2.11
C SER A 228 60.33 10.97 2.35
N VAL A 229 59.07 10.57 2.46
CA VAL A 229 57.94 11.46 2.67
C VAL A 229 57.57 11.45 4.16
N GLY A 230 57.73 12.61 4.81
CA GLY A 230 57.20 12.82 6.15
C GLY A 230 55.69 13.11 6.13
N PRO A 231 55.00 12.96 7.28
CA PRO A 231 53.58 13.31 7.38
C PRO A 231 53.36 14.79 7.10
N LEU A 232 52.20 15.12 6.53
CA LEU A 232 51.78 16.50 6.34
C LEU A 232 51.86 17.28 7.67
N THR A 233 52.42 18.48 7.61
CA THR A 233 52.49 19.40 8.74
C THR A 233 51.96 20.78 8.30
N PRO A 234 50.82 21.24 8.85
CA PRO A 234 49.90 20.50 9.74
C PRO A 234 49.27 19.28 9.04
N ASP A 235 48.74 18.33 9.82
CA ASP A 235 47.96 17.22 9.27
C ASP A 235 46.63 17.74 8.66
N VAL A 236 45.92 16.88 7.91
CA VAL A 236 44.60 17.21 7.39
C VAL A 236 43.58 17.45 8.51
N HIS A 237 42.56 18.25 8.22
CA HIS A 237 41.54 18.62 9.22
C HIS A 237 40.95 17.37 9.93
N PRO A 238 40.91 17.33 11.28
CA PRO A 238 40.52 16.13 12.02
C PRO A 238 39.17 15.54 11.64
N CYS A 239 38.17 16.35 11.30
CA CYS A 239 36.85 15.86 10.88
C CYS A 239 36.89 15.07 9.55
N LEU A 240 37.79 15.39 8.63
CA LEU A 240 37.98 14.59 7.41
C LEU A 240 38.58 13.24 7.75
N ARG A 241 39.62 13.21 8.60
CA ARG A 241 40.24 11.98 9.12
C ARG A 241 39.21 11.10 9.85
N LEU A 242 38.44 11.66 10.78
CA LEU A 242 37.39 10.94 11.51
C LEU A 242 36.32 10.37 10.58
N THR A 243 35.94 11.09 9.52
CA THR A 243 34.97 10.58 8.53
C THR A 243 35.50 9.31 7.87
N ILE A 244 36.79 9.27 7.52
CA ILE A 244 37.45 8.07 6.99
C ILE A 244 37.43 6.94 8.02
N GLU A 245 37.89 7.20 9.24
CA GLU A 245 38.01 6.21 10.31
C GLU A 245 36.68 5.57 10.71
N HIS A 246 35.59 6.32 10.66
CA HIS A 246 34.27 5.82 11.06
C HIS A 246 33.50 5.16 9.91
N HIS A 247 33.57 5.71 8.70
CA HIS A 247 32.69 5.30 7.59
C HIS A 247 33.41 4.66 6.41
N PHE A 248 34.71 4.90 6.25
CA PHE A 248 35.51 4.40 5.14
C PHE A 248 36.69 3.56 5.64
N LYS A 249 36.48 2.71 6.65
CA LYS A 249 37.53 1.84 7.22
C LYS A 249 38.25 0.94 6.22
N TRP A 250 37.58 0.60 5.12
CA TRP A 250 38.13 -0.19 4.02
C TRP A 250 39.06 0.63 3.10
N MET A 251 39.05 1.96 3.21
CA MET A 251 39.88 2.88 2.44
C MET A 251 41.25 2.99 3.10
N HIS A 252 42.17 2.10 2.69
CA HIS A 252 43.55 2.14 3.13
C HIS A 252 44.32 3.23 2.36
N LEU A 253 44.45 4.42 2.96
CA LEU A 253 45.23 5.53 2.41
C LEU A 253 46.74 5.30 2.64
N GLU A 254 47.57 5.57 1.64
CA GLU A 254 49.03 5.40 1.76
C GLU A 254 49.65 6.59 2.47
N ALA A 255 50.04 6.40 3.72
CA ALA A 255 50.72 7.42 4.53
C ALA A 255 52.04 7.87 3.86
N ASN A 256 52.79 6.95 3.25
CA ASN A 256 54.05 7.24 2.57
C ASN A 256 53.88 8.10 1.29
N LEU A 257 52.65 8.32 0.84
CA LEU A 257 52.34 9.21 -0.28
C LEU A 257 51.52 10.43 0.16
N ASN A 258 51.36 10.68 1.47
CA ASN A 258 50.42 11.69 1.97
C ASN A 258 49.05 11.58 1.26
N GLU A 259 48.55 10.36 1.10
CA GLU A 259 47.26 10.14 0.43
C GLU A 259 46.13 10.62 1.34
N CYS A 260 45.30 11.52 0.81
CA CYS A 260 44.27 12.20 1.59
C CYS A 260 42.92 12.14 0.90
N LEU A 261 41.84 12.23 1.69
CA LEU A 261 40.51 12.47 1.18
C LEU A 261 40.25 13.99 1.24
N LEU A 262 40.07 14.64 0.09
CA LEU A 262 39.95 16.10 -0.02
C LEU A 262 38.73 16.51 -0.86
N LEU A 263 38.26 17.74 -0.64
CA LEU A 263 37.11 18.31 -1.33
C LEU A 263 37.54 19.05 -2.60
N HIS A 264 36.73 18.92 -3.65
CA HIS A 264 36.83 19.67 -4.89
C HIS A 264 35.45 20.24 -5.25
N GLY A 265 35.35 21.56 -5.32
CA GLY A 265 34.15 22.22 -5.82
C GLY A 265 34.25 22.53 -7.30
N SER A 266 33.17 22.30 -8.04
CA SER A 266 33.10 22.60 -9.47
C SER A 266 31.67 22.94 -9.88
N LYS A 267 31.53 23.48 -11.09
CA LYS A 267 30.21 23.71 -11.69
C LYS A 267 29.55 22.38 -12.03
N ARG A 268 28.23 22.31 -11.92
CA ARG A 268 27.40 21.13 -12.20
C ARG A 268 27.73 20.50 -13.55
N GLN A 269 27.91 21.31 -14.58
CA GLN A 269 28.27 20.86 -15.93
C GLN A 269 29.61 20.09 -15.98
N ASN A 270 30.55 20.39 -15.10
CA ASN A 270 31.86 19.75 -15.05
C ASN A 270 31.84 18.46 -14.21
N ILE A 271 30.87 18.28 -13.30
CA ILE A 271 30.80 17.12 -12.40
C ILE A 271 30.66 15.83 -13.21
N ALA A 272 29.78 15.82 -14.22
CA ALA A 272 29.59 14.66 -15.09
C ALA A 272 30.89 14.31 -15.84
N GLU A 273 31.59 15.32 -16.36
CA GLU A 273 32.87 15.11 -17.05
C GLU A 273 33.93 14.54 -16.09
N ILE A 274 34.07 15.10 -14.88
CA ILE A 274 35.06 14.62 -13.89
C ILE A 274 34.76 13.18 -13.47
N VAL A 275 33.49 12.83 -13.25
CA VAL A 275 33.07 11.46 -12.89
C VAL A 275 33.37 10.45 -14.01
N ASN A 276 33.24 10.87 -15.27
CA ASN A 276 33.43 9.98 -16.42
C ASN A 276 34.89 9.87 -16.86
N SER A 277 35.57 11.01 -16.99
CA SER A 277 36.88 11.16 -17.61
C SER A 277 38.01 11.41 -16.60
N GLY A 278 37.67 11.70 -15.35
CA GLY A 278 38.61 12.05 -14.30
C GLY A 278 38.93 13.54 -14.29
N PHE A 279 39.85 13.94 -13.42
CA PHE A 279 40.36 15.31 -13.41
C PHE A 279 41.32 15.50 -14.59
N GLU A 280 41.27 16.69 -15.20
CA GLU A 280 42.10 17.05 -16.35
C GLU A 280 42.76 18.40 -16.10
N GLU A 281 44.07 18.39 -15.89
CA GLU A 281 44.85 19.59 -15.58
C GLU A 281 44.80 20.62 -16.72
N ARG A 282 44.66 20.18 -17.99
CA ARG A 282 44.58 21.09 -19.15
C ARG A 282 43.30 21.91 -19.20
N LEU A 283 42.24 21.45 -18.52
CA LEU A 283 40.97 22.18 -18.38
C LEU A 283 40.96 23.09 -17.14
N SER A 284 42.03 23.04 -16.33
CA SER A 284 42.12 23.86 -15.13
C SER A 284 42.24 25.34 -15.48
N ARG A 285 41.73 26.19 -14.58
CA ARG A 285 41.72 27.64 -14.79
C ARG A 285 43.16 28.18 -14.88
N GLN A 286 43.44 28.89 -15.98
CA GLN A 286 44.71 29.61 -16.15
C GLN A 286 44.87 30.70 -15.07
N GLY A 287 46.11 30.93 -14.64
CA GLY A 287 46.41 31.93 -13.61
C GLY A 287 46.03 31.52 -12.18
N GLY A 288 46.03 30.23 -11.87
CA GLY A 288 45.94 29.73 -10.49
C GLY A 288 47.10 30.26 -9.63
N LEU A 289 46.82 30.65 -8.39
CA LEU A 289 47.78 31.33 -7.52
C LEU A 289 48.98 30.44 -7.15
N TYR A 290 48.76 29.13 -7.05
CA TYR A 290 49.76 28.14 -6.66
C TYR A 290 50.14 27.20 -7.82
N GLY A 291 49.87 27.64 -9.05
CA GLY A 291 50.08 26.89 -10.29
C GLY A 291 48.79 26.63 -11.06
N GLU A 292 48.93 26.25 -12.32
CA GLU A 292 47.85 25.85 -13.24
C GLU A 292 47.64 24.34 -13.13
N GLY A 293 47.14 23.91 -11.96
CA GLY A 293 46.82 22.52 -11.67
C GLY A 293 45.39 22.36 -11.18
N ILE A 294 45.09 21.16 -10.69
CA ILE A 294 43.79 20.80 -10.11
C ILE A 294 43.85 21.08 -8.61
N TYR A 295 42.92 21.91 -8.13
CA TYR A 295 42.88 22.39 -6.76
C TYR A 295 41.92 21.54 -5.91
N PHE A 296 42.36 21.22 -4.70
CA PHE A 296 41.56 20.61 -3.65
C PHE A 296 41.70 21.43 -2.35
N ALA A 297 40.76 21.24 -1.44
CA ALA A 297 40.78 21.85 -0.12
C ALA A 297 40.30 20.86 0.95
N GLU A 298 40.73 21.06 2.18
CA GLU A 298 40.14 20.38 3.33
C GLU A 298 38.93 21.15 3.88
N GLU A 299 38.87 22.45 3.62
CA GLU A 299 37.77 23.30 4.03
C GLU A 299 36.63 23.31 3.01
N SER A 300 35.45 22.87 3.43
CA SER A 300 34.25 22.81 2.58
C SER A 300 33.89 24.16 1.98
N CYS A 301 34.06 25.23 2.76
CA CYS A 301 33.80 26.60 2.34
C CYS A 301 34.72 27.10 1.22
N LYS A 302 35.94 26.58 1.11
CA LYS A 302 36.83 26.89 -0.01
C LYS A 302 36.29 26.27 -1.29
N SER A 303 35.99 24.98 -1.26
CA SER A 303 35.42 24.25 -2.40
C SER A 303 34.08 24.86 -2.83
N PHE A 304 33.22 25.25 -1.89
CA PHE A 304 31.95 25.93 -2.18
C PHE A 304 32.08 27.20 -3.01
N GLN A 305 33.21 27.92 -2.94
CA GLN A 305 33.42 29.12 -3.74
C GLN A 305 33.48 28.85 -5.25
N TYR A 306 33.75 27.61 -5.65
CA TYR A 306 33.88 27.18 -7.05
C TYR A 306 32.65 26.42 -7.57
N CYS A 307 31.65 26.23 -6.73
CA CYS A 307 30.40 25.59 -7.12
C CYS A 307 29.42 26.59 -7.73
N ASP A 308 28.41 26.09 -8.45
CA ASP A 308 27.27 26.90 -8.88
C ASP A 308 26.47 27.39 -7.66
N LYS A 309 25.90 28.59 -7.74
CA LYS A 309 25.17 29.26 -6.64
C LYS A 309 23.84 29.83 -7.11
N ASP A 310 23.18 29.11 -8.01
CA ASP A 310 21.94 29.50 -8.69
C ASP A 310 20.66 29.16 -7.89
N GLY A 311 20.78 28.85 -6.60
CA GLY A 311 19.66 28.54 -5.71
C GLY A 311 19.13 27.11 -5.84
N GLY A 312 19.85 26.23 -6.55
CA GLY A 312 19.52 24.82 -6.73
C GLY A 312 20.37 23.87 -5.89
N GLU A 313 20.52 22.64 -6.39
CA GLU A 313 21.43 21.66 -5.82
C GLU A 313 22.88 22.00 -6.15
N VAL A 314 23.74 21.98 -5.13
CA VAL A 314 25.17 22.23 -5.27
C VAL A 314 25.95 20.93 -5.17
N TYR A 315 26.95 20.77 -6.03
CA TYR A 315 27.69 19.53 -6.20
C TYR A 315 29.15 19.74 -5.81
N MET A 316 29.64 18.91 -4.88
CA MET A 316 31.06 18.80 -4.55
C MET A 316 31.54 17.38 -4.75
N ILE A 317 32.83 17.22 -4.98
CA ILE A 317 33.47 15.91 -5.13
C ILE A 317 34.39 15.70 -3.94
N LEU A 318 34.25 14.56 -3.27
CA LEU A 318 35.18 14.07 -2.26
C LEU A 318 36.11 13.05 -2.94
N SER A 319 37.40 13.36 -3.00
CA SER A 319 38.37 12.63 -3.84
C SER A 319 39.52 12.08 -3.01
N ARG A 320 39.98 10.88 -3.34
CA ARG A 320 41.29 10.39 -2.87
C ARG A 320 42.37 11.07 -3.69
N VAL A 321 43.34 11.69 -3.04
CA VAL A 321 44.38 12.52 -3.68
C VAL A 321 45.76 12.08 -3.20
N LEU A 322 46.65 11.75 -4.14
CA LEU A 322 48.04 11.41 -3.91
C LEU A 322 48.90 12.67 -3.90
N LEU A 323 49.20 13.20 -2.72
CA LEU A 323 50.01 14.42 -2.60
C LEU A 323 51.52 14.14 -2.75
N GLY A 324 51.95 12.91 -2.50
CA GLY A 324 53.34 12.46 -2.54
C GLY A 324 54.22 13.26 -1.59
N ASP A 325 55.36 13.72 -2.11
CA ASP A 325 56.16 14.76 -1.47
C ASP A 325 55.68 16.15 -1.92
N PRO A 326 54.94 16.89 -1.09
CA PRO A 326 54.44 18.21 -1.45
C PRO A 326 55.51 19.29 -1.35
N HIS A 327 55.45 20.26 -2.26
CA HIS A 327 56.11 21.54 -2.07
C HIS A 327 55.25 22.46 -1.19
N CYS A 328 55.68 22.74 0.04
CA CYS A 328 55.04 23.75 0.88
C CYS A 328 55.31 25.16 0.33
N ALA A 329 54.29 25.77 -0.26
CA ALA A 329 54.39 27.10 -0.83
C ALA A 329 54.69 28.15 0.24
N LYS A 330 55.60 29.08 -0.09
CA LYS A 330 55.93 30.25 0.75
C LYS A 330 55.26 31.54 0.27
N GLY A 331 54.53 31.46 -0.84
CA GLY A 331 53.88 32.57 -1.52
C GLY A 331 53.32 32.10 -2.87
N PRO A 332 52.82 33.02 -3.71
CA PRO A 332 52.28 32.70 -5.03
C PRO A 332 53.31 32.02 -5.93
N LEU A 333 52.84 31.04 -6.70
CA LEU A 333 53.59 30.23 -7.65
C LEU A 333 52.97 30.38 -9.05
N ASN A 334 52.76 31.64 -9.45
CA ASN A 334 52.05 32.01 -10.68
C ASN A 334 52.63 31.34 -11.92
N GLN A 335 51.75 30.94 -12.86
CA GLN A 335 52.11 30.40 -14.18
C GLN A 335 52.89 29.07 -14.17
N MET A 336 53.05 28.40 -13.04
CA MET A 336 53.61 27.05 -13.02
C MET A 336 52.61 26.01 -13.50
N LYS A 337 52.95 25.29 -14.57
CA LYS A 337 52.13 24.18 -15.15
C LYS A 337 52.55 22.79 -14.68
N ILE A 338 53.66 22.70 -13.97
CA ILE A 338 54.24 21.46 -13.47
C ILE A 338 54.76 21.68 -12.04
N PRO A 339 54.90 20.63 -11.22
CA PRO A 339 55.32 20.79 -9.84
C PRO A 339 56.72 21.41 -9.70
N PRO A 340 57.02 22.10 -8.59
CA PRO A 340 58.34 22.70 -8.36
C PRO A 340 59.46 21.65 -8.33
N LYS A 341 60.67 22.03 -8.75
CA LYS A 341 61.87 21.19 -8.61
C LYS A 341 62.21 21.02 -7.13
N ARG A 342 62.64 19.82 -6.71
CA ARG A 342 63.10 19.58 -5.33
C ARG A 342 64.41 20.30 -5.05
N HIS A 343 65.29 20.30 -6.04
CA HIS A 343 66.55 21.01 -6.00
C HIS A 343 66.59 22.06 -7.12
N LYS A 344 67.01 23.28 -6.79
CA LYS A 344 67.00 24.40 -7.75
C LYS A 344 67.86 24.12 -8.99
N CYS A 345 69.02 23.51 -8.78
CA CYS A 345 70.05 23.36 -9.81
C CYS A 345 70.29 21.90 -10.24
N ASP A 346 69.68 20.92 -9.58
CA ASP A 346 69.91 19.50 -9.88
C ASP A 346 68.62 18.86 -10.36
N ALA A 347 68.54 18.60 -11.67
CA ALA A 347 67.37 17.99 -12.29
C ALA A 347 67.24 16.50 -11.98
N THR A 348 68.33 15.82 -11.57
CA THR A 348 68.31 14.38 -11.25
C THR A 348 67.52 14.09 -9.97
N LYS A 349 67.34 15.09 -9.10
CA LYS A 349 66.48 15.01 -7.91
C LYS A 349 64.99 15.12 -8.22
N GLY A 350 64.61 15.31 -9.48
CA GLY A 350 63.23 15.37 -9.89
C GLY A 350 62.45 16.57 -9.32
N ARG A 351 61.13 16.40 -9.24
CA ARG A 351 60.17 17.42 -8.81
C ARG A 351 59.36 16.91 -7.62
N HIS A 352 58.80 17.84 -6.86
CA HIS A 352 57.74 17.52 -5.91
C HIS A 352 56.54 16.92 -6.64
N ASN A 353 55.64 16.27 -5.92
CA ASN A 353 54.46 15.63 -6.52
C ASN A 353 53.22 16.53 -6.51
N SER A 354 53.19 17.49 -5.59
CA SER A 354 52.09 18.44 -5.44
C SER A 354 52.60 19.76 -4.85
N VAL A 355 51.70 20.73 -4.72
CA VAL A 355 51.94 21.97 -3.96
C VAL A 355 50.91 22.05 -2.83
N VAL A 356 51.35 22.45 -1.65
CA VAL A 356 50.49 22.74 -0.50
C VAL A 356 50.66 24.20 -0.10
N ALA A 357 49.57 24.96 -0.13
CA ALA A 357 49.51 26.32 0.35
C ALA A 357 48.86 26.36 1.73
N ASN A 358 49.68 26.57 2.76
CA ASN A 358 49.20 26.64 4.14
C ASN A 358 48.59 28.01 4.45
N VAL A 359 47.65 28.03 5.40
CA VAL A 359 47.08 29.26 5.95
C VAL A 359 48.20 30.16 6.50
N GLY A 360 48.07 31.47 6.30
CA GLY A 360 49.01 32.47 6.83
C GLY A 360 50.17 32.85 5.91
N ILE A 361 50.43 32.12 4.82
CA ILE A 361 51.44 32.53 3.84
C ILE A 361 50.97 33.74 3.03
N PRO A 362 51.87 34.61 2.53
CA PRO A 362 51.47 35.72 1.66
C PRO A 362 50.75 35.21 0.39
N ASN A 363 49.60 35.81 0.04
CA ASN A 363 48.84 35.42 -1.16
C ASN A 363 49.02 36.41 -2.34
N GLY A 364 49.80 37.48 -2.17
CA GLY A 364 50.17 38.43 -3.21
C GLY A 364 49.03 39.28 -3.78
N ARG A 365 47.82 39.23 -3.21
CA ARG A 365 46.69 40.09 -3.60
C ARG A 365 46.56 41.21 -2.58
N GLY A 366 46.79 42.49 -2.93
CA GLY A 366 46.44 43.65 -2.08
C GLY A 366 47.61 44.49 -1.51
N PRO A 367 47.31 45.67 -0.93
CA PRO A 367 48.29 46.64 -0.37
C PRO A 367 48.93 46.19 0.98
N PRO A 368 49.92 46.93 1.56
CA PRO A 368 50.99 46.44 2.45
C PRO A 368 50.63 45.73 3.77
N ALA A 369 49.36 45.72 4.19
CA ALA A 369 48.89 44.81 5.24
C ALA A 369 48.53 43.47 4.56
N LEU A 370 49.58 42.73 4.16
CA LEU A 370 49.53 41.61 3.22
C LEU A 370 48.33 40.67 3.46
N PRO A 371 47.45 40.50 2.47
CA PRO A 371 46.47 39.43 2.51
C PRO A 371 47.18 38.09 2.54
N VAL A 372 46.87 37.34 3.59
CA VAL A 372 47.40 36.01 3.81
C VAL A 372 46.46 34.97 3.21
N GLN A 373 47.00 33.80 2.92
CA GLN A 373 46.20 32.66 2.51
C GLN A 373 45.23 32.28 3.64
N GLU A 374 43.94 32.28 3.34
CA GLU A 374 42.88 32.01 4.33
C GLU A 374 42.53 30.53 4.45
N HIS A 375 42.68 29.77 3.36
CA HIS A 375 42.29 28.35 3.29
C HIS A 375 43.48 27.50 2.91
N ARG A 376 43.55 26.26 3.37
CA ARG A 376 44.59 25.35 2.89
C ARG A 376 44.23 24.82 1.52
N GLU A 377 45.12 25.01 0.55
CA GLU A 377 44.91 24.56 -0.83
C GLU A 377 45.96 23.53 -1.22
N TYR A 378 45.51 22.47 -1.90
CA TYR A 378 46.34 21.38 -2.38
C TYR A 378 46.25 21.34 -3.90
N VAL A 379 47.38 21.38 -4.60
CA VAL A 379 47.43 21.44 -6.07
C VAL A 379 48.20 20.26 -6.61
N ILE A 380 47.54 19.45 -7.45
CA ILE A 380 48.18 18.40 -8.25
C ILE A 380 48.23 18.85 -9.71
N PHE A 381 49.17 18.28 -10.47
CA PHE A 381 49.43 18.67 -11.86
C PHE A 381 49.25 17.51 -12.85
N ASP A 382 48.71 16.41 -12.36
CA ASP A 382 48.42 15.19 -13.12
C ASP A 382 47.11 14.63 -12.56
N GLY A 383 46.07 14.61 -13.40
CA GLY A 383 44.75 14.12 -13.02
C GLY A 383 44.72 12.68 -12.51
N SER A 384 45.71 11.85 -12.84
CA SER A 384 45.80 10.48 -12.32
C SER A 384 46.19 10.41 -10.84
N GLN A 385 46.63 11.52 -10.24
CA GLN A 385 46.87 11.61 -8.80
C GLN A 385 45.58 11.69 -7.98
N ALA A 386 44.40 11.83 -8.61
CA ALA A 386 43.13 11.92 -7.91
C ALA A 386 42.07 10.96 -8.48
N TYR A 387 41.36 10.30 -7.57
CA TYR A 387 40.16 9.52 -7.90
C TYR A 387 38.94 10.19 -7.27
N PRO A 388 37.93 10.61 -8.06
CA PRO A 388 36.68 11.13 -7.52
C PRO A 388 35.91 9.97 -6.87
N GLU A 389 35.89 9.91 -5.55
CA GLU A 389 35.31 8.77 -4.81
C GLU A 389 33.81 8.95 -4.59
N TYR A 390 33.40 10.16 -4.20
CA TYR A 390 32.01 10.50 -3.97
C TYR A 390 31.63 11.84 -4.56
N VAL A 391 30.39 11.96 -5.04
CA VAL A 391 29.73 13.24 -5.29
C VAL A 391 28.77 13.51 -4.14
N VAL A 392 28.99 14.62 -3.45
CA VAL A 392 28.13 15.11 -2.38
C VAL A 392 27.24 16.21 -2.94
N VAL A 393 25.93 16.02 -2.82
CA VAL A 393 24.94 17.01 -3.24
C VAL A 393 24.41 17.69 -1.99
N ILE A 394 24.53 19.01 -1.95
CA ILE A 394 24.07 19.85 -0.85
C ILE A 394 23.00 20.81 -1.33
N GLN A 395 22.20 21.31 -0.38
CA GLN A 395 21.29 22.42 -0.63
C GLN A 395 22.10 23.70 -0.88
N GLY A 396 21.81 24.40 -1.98
CA GLY A 396 22.51 25.62 -2.40
C GLY A 396 22.09 26.91 -1.71
#